data_AF-A0A972ZVE3-F1
#
_entry.id   AF-A0A972ZVE3-F1
#
_cell.length_a   1.000
_cell.length_b   1.000
_cell.length_c   1.000
_cell.angle_alpha   90.00
_cell.angle_beta   90.00
_cell.angle_gamma   90.00
#
_symmetry.space_group_name_H-M   'P 1'
#
loop_
_entity.id
_entity.type
_entity.pdbx_description
1 polymer ?
#
loop_
_entity_poly.entity_id
_entity_poly.type
_entity_poly.pdbx_seq_one_letter_code
_entity_poly.pdbx_strand_id
1 'polypeptide(L)'
;MTSLGQDSLKTRRTLDVKGKKYEYYSLDAAAGADLGEIDRLPVSLKVLLENLLRFEDGRTVTVQDVKAMGAWLTERKSDREIAYRPARVLMQDFTGVPAVV
;
A
#
# COMPACT_ATOMS: atom_id res chain seq x y z
N MET A 1 -17.53 -1.59 5.84
CA MET A 1 -16.77 -0.41 5.39
C MET A 1 -15.30 -0.70 5.57
N THR A 2 -14.47 -0.58 4.54
CA THR A 2 -13.01 -0.77 4.67
C THR A 2 -12.45 0.35 5.56
N SER A 3 -11.89 0.00 6.71
CA SER A 3 -11.20 0.97 7.56
C SER A 3 -9.88 1.37 6.90
N LEU A 4 -9.73 2.65 6.60
CA LEU A 4 -8.47 3.22 6.12
C LEU A 4 -7.49 3.40 7.28
N GLY A 5 -6.20 3.48 6.97
CA GLY A 5 -5.13 3.77 7.92
C GLY A 5 -5.12 5.22 8.42
N GLN A 6 -4.08 5.56 9.20
CA GLN A 6 -3.95 6.85 9.89
C GLN A 6 -3.27 7.94 9.04
N ASP A 7 -2.68 7.58 7.88
CA ASP A 7 -1.91 8.49 7.00
C ASP A 7 -0.84 9.31 7.74
N SER A 8 -0.07 8.67 8.62
CA SER A 8 0.99 9.34 9.40
C SER A 8 2.05 10.02 8.52
N LEU A 9 2.24 9.51 7.30
CA LEU A 9 3.18 10.03 6.30
C LEU A 9 2.58 11.15 5.42
N LYS A 10 1.33 11.55 5.64
CA LYS A 10 0.65 12.66 4.93
C LYS A 10 0.70 12.52 3.41
N THR A 11 0.44 11.30 2.93
CA THR A 11 0.51 10.92 1.52
C THR A 11 -0.86 10.96 0.82
N ARG A 12 -1.96 11.08 1.57
CA ARG A 12 -3.30 11.20 1.01
C ARG A 12 -3.45 12.47 0.16
N ARG A 13 -4.01 12.32 -1.02
CA ARG A 13 -4.32 13.40 -1.97
C ARG A 13 -5.74 13.25 -2.49
N THR A 14 -6.30 14.35 -2.98
CA THR A 14 -7.62 14.40 -3.59
C THR A 14 -7.49 14.59 -5.09
N LEU A 15 -8.15 13.74 -5.88
CA LEU A 15 -8.30 13.86 -7.32
C LEU A 15 -9.73 14.31 -7.62
N ASP A 16 -9.89 15.46 -8.29
CA ASP A 16 -11.18 15.90 -8.81
C ASP A 16 -11.37 15.40 -10.24
N VAL A 17 -12.42 14.64 -10.48
CA VAL A 17 -12.81 14.18 -11.82
C VAL A 17 -14.24 14.64 -12.08
N LYS A 18 -14.38 15.68 -12.91
CA LYS A 18 -15.68 16.22 -13.32
C LYS A 18 -16.58 16.60 -12.12
N GLY A 19 -16.01 17.19 -11.07
CA GLY A 19 -16.73 17.60 -9.87
C GLY A 19 -16.92 16.48 -8.84
N LYS A 20 -16.45 15.26 -9.13
CA LYS A 20 -16.42 14.16 -8.15
C LYS A 20 -15.02 14.04 -7.55
N LYS A 21 -14.95 14.17 -6.23
CA LYS A 21 -13.70 14.04 -5.46
C LYS A 21 -13.42 12.58 -5.14
N TYR A 22 -12.21 12.16 -5.45
CA TYR A 22 -11.65 10.86 -5.11
C TYR A 22 -10.43 11.07 -4.22
N GLU A 23 -10.14 10.09 -3.38
CA GLU A 23 -8.96 10.12 -2.53
C GLU A 23 -8.05 8.97 -2.89
N TYR A 24 -6.75 9.24 -2.90
CA TYR A 24 -5.72 8.27 -3.22
C TYR A 24 -4.47 8.56 -2.40
N TYR A 25 -3.64 7.54 -2.21
CA TYR A 25 -2.36 7.68 -1.52
C TYR A 25 -1.28 7.89 -2.58
N SER A 26 -0.71 9.09 -2.60
CA SER A 26 0.22 9.50 -3.66
C SER A 26 1.63 8.96 -3.41
N LEU A 27 2.18 8.25 -4.39
CA LEU A 27 3.57 7.81 -4.36
C LEU A 27 4.52 9.01 -4.47
N ASP A 28 4.20 10.03 -5.27
CA ASP A 28 5.02 11.25 -5.36
C ASP A 28 5.11 11.97 -4.01
N ALA A 29 4.01 12.01 -3.26
CA ALA A 29 4.00 12.54 -1.91
C ALA A 29 4.85 11.71 -0.94
N ALA A 30 4.86 10.39 -1.13
CA ALA A 30 5.65 9.46 -0.34
C ALA A 30 7.15 9.59 -0.64
N ALA A 31 7.55 9.94 -1.87
CA ALA A 31 8.95 10.16 -2.23
C ALA A 31 9.58 11.31 -1.42
N GLY A 32 8.77 12.32 -1.07
CA GLY A 32 9.17 13.42 -0.17
C GLY A 32 9.23 13.06 1.32
N ALA A 33 8.83 11.86 1.72
CA ALA A 33 8.61 11.46 3.12
C ALA A 33 9.73 10.60 3.74
N ASP A 34 10.99 10.81 3.36
CA ASP A 34 12.16 10.04 3.87
C ASP A 34 12.07 8.53 3.54
N LEU A 35 11.52 8.21 2.36
CA LEU A 35 11.37 6.84 1.86
C LEU A 35 12.39 6.48 0.76
N GLY A 36 13.32 7.39 0.44
CA GLY A 36 14.31 7.19 -0.64
C GLY A 36 13.72 7.30 -2.05
N GLU A 37 14.43 6.76 -3.04
CA GLU A 37 14.10 6.87 -4.47
C GLU A 37 12.97 5.91 -4.91
N ILE A 38 11.83 5.90 -4.23
CA ILE A 38 10.72 4.96 -4.49
C ILE A 38 10.19 4.99 -5.94
N ASP A 39 10.46 6.05 -6.69
CA ASP A 39 10.16 6.15 -8.12
C ASP A 39 10.88 5.09 -8.95
N ARG A 40 12.01 4.57 -8.46
CA ARG A 40 12.78 3.51 -9.11
C ARG A 40 12.28 2.11 -8.78
N LEU A 41 11.29 1.98 -7.91
CA LEU A 41 10.71 0.67 -7.60
C LEU A 41 10.04 0.07 -8.86
N PRO A 42 10.17 -1.24 -9.09
CA PRO A 42 9.34 -1.96 -10.04
C PRO A 42 7.85 -1.71 -9.78
N VAL A 43 7.05 -1.70 -10.84
CA VAL A 43 5.60 -1.39 -10.75
C VAL A 43 4.87 -2.32 -9.78
N SER A 44 5.26 -3.60 -9.70
CA SER A 44 4.72 -4.55 -8.73
C SER A 44 4.94 -4.10 -7.28
N LEU A 45 6.14 -3.60 -6.94
CA LEU A 45 6.45 -3.09 -5.60
C LEU A 45 5.76 -1.75 -5.33
N LYS A 46 5.54 -0.92 -6.35
CA LYS A 46 4.73 0.31 -6.21
C LYS A 46 3.28 0.02 -5.82
N VAL A 47 2.69 -1.06 -6.35
CA VAL A 47 1.35 -1.52 -5.94
C VAL A 47 1.32 -1.96 -4.47
N LEU A 48 2.35 -2.69 -4.03
CA LEU A 48 2.47 -3.09 -2.62
C LEU A 48 2.68 -1.86 -1.72
N LEU A 49 3.54 -0.93 -2.12
CA LEU A 49 3.81 0.31 -1.38
C LEU A 49 2.53 1.14 -1.19
N GLU A 50 1.73 1.34 -2.24
CA GLU A 50 0.46 2.07 -2.11
C GLU A 50 -0.50 1.37 -1.15
N ASN A 51 -0.54 0.03 -1.18
CA ASN A 51 -1.33 -0.74 -0.23
C ASN A 51 -0.91 -0.49 1.22
N LEU A 52 0.41 -0.48 1.48
CA LEU A 52 0.94 -0.20 2.80
C LEU A 52 0.61 1.23 3.24
N LEU A 53 0.79 2.23 2.37
CA LEU A 53 0.44 3.63 2.64
C LEU A 53 -1.05 3.78 3.01
N ARG A 54 -1.93 3.08 2.29
CA ARG A 54 -3.38 3.12 2.50
C ARG A 54 -3.81 2.52 3.84
N PHE A 55 -3.08 1.52 4.33
CA PHE A 55 -3.47 0.69 5.47
C PHE A 55 -2.54 0.81 6.68
N GLU A 56 -1.60 1.74 6.66
CA GLU A 56 -0.74 2.08 7.80
C GLU A 56 -1.58 2.43 9.02
N ASP A 57 -1.51 1.59 10.04
CA ASP A 57 -2.34 1.67 11.26
C ASP A 57 -1.52 1.51 12.55
N GLY A 58 -0.19 1.42 12.43
CA GLY A 58 0.75 1.20 13.52
C GLY A 58 0.72 -0.20 14.14
N ARG A 59 -0.14 -1.11 13.66
CA ARG A 59 -0.31 -2.46 14.23
C ARG A 59 -0.05 -3.57 13.22
N THR A 60 -0.78 -3.57 12.11
CA THR A 60 -0.63 -4.57 11.04
C THR A 60 0.22 -4.05 9.90
N VAL A 61 0.17 -2.75 9.65
CA VAL A 61 1.08 -2.05 8.74
C VAL A 61 1.69 -0.89 9.52
N THR A 62 3.01 -0.90 9.64
CA THR A 62 3.76 0.12 10.36
C THR A 62 4.50 1.03 9.38
N VAL A 63 4.88 2.24 9.84
CA VAL A 63 5.77 3.14 9.09
C VAL A 63 7.09 2.46 8.70
N GLN A 64 7.57 1.52 9.53
CA GLN A 64 8.80 0.77 9.22
C GLN A 64 8.62 -0.17 8.03
N ASP A 65 7.43 -0.74 7.83
CA ASP A 65 7.13 -1.57 6.65
C ASP A 65 7.14 -0.72 5.38
N VAL A 66 6.61 0.51 5.46
CA VAL A 66 6.66 1.47 4.35
C VAL A 66 8.11 1.87 4.04
N LYS A 67 8.92 2.18 5.07
CA LYS A 67 10.36 2.51 4.92
C LYS A 67 11.16 1.36 4.31
N ALA A 68 10.84 0.12 4.66
CA ALA A 68 11.51 -1.05 4.12
C ALA A 68 11.34 -1.19 2.60
N MET A 69 10.21 -0.73 2.05
CA MET A 69 10.02 -0.71 0.59
C MET A 69 11.03 0.18 -0.13
N GLY A 70 11.37 1.33 0.47
CA GLY A 70 12.44 2.20 -0.02
C GLY A 70 13.81 1.57 0.11
N ALA A 71 14.10 0.98 1.28
CA ALA A 71 15.37 0.33 1.58
C ALA A 71 15.66 -0.88 0.67
N TRP A 72 14.62 -1.54 0.15
CA TRP A 72 14.76 -2.64 -0.82
C TRP A 72 15.59 -2.24 -2.05
N LEU A 73 15.60 -0.97 -2.46
CA LEU A 73 16.36 -0.51 -3.63
C LEU A 73 17.88 -0.68 -3.47
N THR A 74 18.39 -0.71 -2.24
CA THR A 74 19.83 -0.84 -1.95
C THR A 74 20.35 -2.22 -2.32
N GLU A 75 19.69 -3.28 -1.84
CA GLU A 75 20.16 -4.68 -1.99
C GLU A 75 19.32 -5.50 -2.96
N ARG A 76 18.13 -4.99 -3.34
CA ARG A 76 17.11 -5.68 -4.16
C ARG A 76 16.70 -7.04 -3.61
N LYS A 77 16.81 -7.19 -2.29
CA LYS A 77 16.42 -8.35 -1.49
C LYS A 77 15.74 -7.86 -0.22
N SER A 78 14.89 -8.70 0.36
CA SER A 78 14.24 -8.43 1.63
C SER A 78 13.93 -9.75 2.31
N ASP A 79 14.33 -9.87 3.57
CA ASP A 79 13.89 -10.94 4.48
C ASP A 79 12.69 -10.47 5.34
N ARG A 80 12.22 -9.24 5.13
CA ARG A 80 11.11 -8.64 5.86
C ARG A 80 9.79 -9.04 5.22
N GLU A 81 8.91 -9.62 6.02
CA GLU A 81 7.50 -9.85 5.67
C GLU A 81 6.68 -8.56 5.79
N ILE A 82 5.67 -8.42 4.94
CA ILE A 82 4.75 -7.28 4.95
C ILE A 82 3.29 -7.77 4.89
N ALA A 83 2.38 -7.00 5.50
CA ALA A 83 0.96 -7.24 5.34
C ALA A 83 0.48 -6.69 3.99
N TYR A 84 -0.32 -7.48 3.26
CA TYR A 84 -0.97 -7.05 2.02
C TYR A 84 -2.47 -7.28 2.13
N ARG A 85 -3.25 -6.22 1.89
CA ARG A 85 -4.72 -6.27 1.89
C ARG A 85 -5.23 -6.15 0.45
N PRO A 86 -5.54 -7.27 -0.23
CA PRO A 86 -5.99 -7.24 -1.62
C PRO A 86 -7.32 -6.48 -1.76
N ALA A 87 -7.49 -5.78 -2.88
CA ALA A 87 -8.71 -5.01 -3.12
C ALA A 87 -9.95 -5.90 -3.38
N ARG A 88 -9.74 -7.13 -3.86
CA ARG A 88 -10.79 -8.09 -4.17
C ARG A 88 -10.21 -9.51 -4.19
N VAL A 89 -11.06 -10.49 -3.88
CA VAL A 89 -10.75 -11.92 -3.99
C VAL A 89 -11.68 -12.50 -5.05
N LEU A 90 -11.12 -13.27 -5.98
CA LEU A 90 -11.88 -14.07 -6.94
C LEU A 90 -11.76 -15.54 -6.48
N MET A 91 -12.88 -16.21 -6.23
CA MET A 91 -12.91 -17.60 -5.78
C MET A 91 -13.46 -18.49 -6.89
N GLN A 92 -12.87 -19.67 -7.05
CA GLN A 92 -13.39 -20.71 -7.93
C GLN A 92 -14.42 -21.56 -7.16
N ASP A 93 -15.46 -22.00 -7.86
CA ASP A 93 -16.65 -22.69 -7.32
C ASP A 93 -16.37 -23.76 -6.26
N PHE A 94 -15.39 -24.66 -6.45
CA PHE A 94 -15.05 -25.72 -5.50
C PHE A 94 -14.15 -25.25 -4.35
N THR A 95 -13.25 -24.30 -4.62
CA THR A 95 -12.35 -23.73 -3.58
C THR A 95 -13.04 -22.71 -2.68
N GLY A 96 -14.17 -22.14 -3.13
CA GLY A 96 -14.94 -21.14 -2.38
C GLY A 96 -15.91 -21.73 -1.36
N VAL A 97 -16.29 -23.01 -1.50
CA VAL A 97 -17.29 -23.64 -0.62
C VAL A 97 -16.92 -23.52 0.87
N PRO A 98 -15.68 -23.84 1.32
CA PRO A 98 -15.31 -23.71 2.74
C PRO A 98 -15.29 -22.27 3.26
N ALA A 99 -15.24 -21.26 2.39
CA ALA A 99 -15.23 -19.86 2.79
C ALA A 99 -16.65 -19.27 2.93
N VAL A 100 -17.68 -19.96 2.42
CA VAL A 100 -19.08 -19.51 2.42
C VAL A 100 -19.94 -20.25 3.44
N VAL A 101 -19.64 -21.54 3.70
CA VAL A 101 -20.43 -22.44 4.56
C VAL A 101 -20.08 -22.29 6.04
#